data_AF-A0A1Y2MGE1-F1
#
_entry.id   AF-A0A1Y2MGE1-F1
#
_cell.length_a   1.000
_cell.length_b   1.000
_cell.length_c   1.000
_cell.angle_alpha   90.00
_cell.angle_beta   90.00
_cell.angle_gamma   90.00
#
_symmetry.space_group_name_H-M   'P 1'
#
loop_
_entity.id
_entity.type
_entity.pdbx_description
1 polymer ?
#
loop_
_entity_poly.entity_id
_entity_poly.type
_entity_poly.pdbx_seq_one_letter_code
_entity_poly.pdbx_strand_id
1 'polypeptide(L)'
;MASPSQEILNACISGDATVLQRLLSANNLQNSDPVYRDSPSIPPPPASSMLTAAITHGHVDVVSLILETYPGRKIQFSSETITSLLQYPNLDILQVLYGYDPYVTSFEWDSHTATFVTKACEQSPEKITPLLMWLIEHDADMEGGHFPQTLCRAIEGGQTLGVIKAMVKKGARVSTLAMRQAVVFERIDVINFLIARGLKADGDSDAYIRDEANKTRNREVIETVQEWTSSKRCVVS
;
A
#
# COMPACT_ATOMS: atom_id res chain seq x y z
N MET A 1 -13.89 33.03 -18.25
CA MET A 1 -13.01 32.08 -18.96
C MET A 1 -12.22 31.33 -17.89
N ALA A 2 -12.11 30.00 -18.00
CA ALA A 2 -11.27 29.23 -17.09
C ALA A 2 -9.80 29.64 -17.29
N SER A 3 -8.97 29.55 -16.24
CA SER A 3 -7.54 29.77 -16.41
C SER A 3 -6.92 28.62 -17.23
N PRO A 4 -5.81 28.84 -17.95
CA PRO A 4 -5.11 27.77 -18.67
C PRO A 4 -4.80 26.54 -17.79
N SER A 5 -4.45 26.77 -16.52
CA SER A 5 -4.22 25.68 -15.56
C SER A 5 -5.48 24.88 -15.25
N GLN A 6 -6.64 25.54 -15.16
CA GLN A 6 -7.91 24.85 -14.94
C GLN A 6 -8.35 24.05 -16.18
N GLU A 7 -8.09 24.55 -17.39
CA GLU A 7 -8.37 23.82 -18.63
C GLU A 7 -7.53 22.55 -18.74
N ILE A 8 -6.25 22.61 -18.36
CA ILE A 8 -5.36 21.44 -18.28
C ILE A 8 -5.91 20.42 -17.27
N LEU A 9 -6.28 20.86 -16.05
CA LEU A 9 -6.86 19.96 -15.04
C LEU A 9 -8.19 19.35 -15.50
N ASN A 10 -9.04 20.12 -16.17
CA ASN A 10 -10.31 19.61 -16.70
C ASN A 10 -10.06 18.53 -17.76
N ALA A 11 -9.05 18.68 -18.63
CA ALA A 11 -8.67 17.66 -19.59
C ALA A 11 -8.15 16.39 -18.89
N CYS A 12 -7.41 16.54 -17.79
CA CYS A 12 -6.99 15.41 -16.96
C CYS A 12 -8.17 14.68 -16.30
N ILE A 13 -9.19 15.42 -15.85
CA ILE A 13 -10.42 14.86 -15.26
C ILE A 13 -11.29 14.16 -16.31
N SER A 14 -11.39 14.73 -17.51
CA SER A 14 -12.26 14.21 -18.58
C SER A 14 -11.63 13.05 -19.36
N GLY A 15 -10.32 12.84 -19.22
CA GLY A 15 -9.60 11.80 -19.98
C GLY A 15 -9.29 12.19 -21.42
N ASP A 16 -9.44 13.47 -21.79
CA ASP A 16 -9.23 13.91 -23.18
C ASP A 16 -7.74 14.15 -23.44
N ALA A 17 -7.02 13.06 -23.74
CA ALA A 17 -5.59 13.08 -24.01
C ALA A 17 -5.23 13.97 -25.21
N THR A 18 -6.11 14.12 -26.21
CA THR A 18 -5.86 14.95 -27.39
C THR A 18 -5.93 16.44 -27.02
N VAL A 19 -6.95 16.84 -26.26
CA VAL A 19 -7.06 18.20 -25.75
C VAL A 19 -5.91 18.51 -24.79
N LEU A 20 -5.57 17.57 -23.90
CA LEU A 20 -4.45 17.73 -22.99
C LEU A 20 -3.14 17.93 -23.76
N GLN A 21 -2.80 17.08 -24.73
CA GLN A 21 -1.59 17.21 -25.54
C GLN A 21 -1.49 18.59 -26.21
N ARG A 22 -2.61 19.08 -26.77
CA ARG A 22 -2.67 20.41 -27.38
C ARG A 22 -2.41 21.52 -26.36
N LEU A 23 -3.02 21.43 -25.18
CA LEU A 23 -2.84 22.41 -24.10
C LEU A 23 -1.40 22.41 -23.58
N LEU A 24 -0.80 21.24 -23.37
CA LEU A 24 0.59 21.12 -22.89
C LEU A 24 1.58 21.70 -23.93
N SER A 25 1.34 21.44 -25.22
CA SER A 25 2.15 21.97 -26.32
C SER A 25 2.04 23.50 -26.43
N ALA A 26 0.83 24.04 -26.30
CA ALA A 26 0.59 25.50 -26.35
C ALA A 26 1.26 26.27 -25.20
N ASN A 27 1.53 25.60 -24.07
CA ASN A 27 2.22 26.17 -22.92
C ASN A 27 3.72 25.86 -22.89
N ASN A 28 4.30 25.30 -23.97
CA ASN A 28 5.73 24.97 -24.10
C ASN A 28 6.29 24.05 -22.99
N LEU A 29 5.46 23.16 -22.44
CA LEU A 29 5.84 22.36 -21.27
C LEU A 29 6.85 21.26 -21.57
N GLN A 30 6.95 20.85 -22.84
CA GLN A 30 7.84 19.78 -23.30
C GLN A 30 9.32 20.05 -23.07
N ASN A 31 9.70 21.30 -22.75
CA ASN A 31 11.08 21.70 -22.45
C ASN A 31 11.22 22.33 -21.06
N SER A 32 10.21 22.20 -20.21
CA SER A 32 10.17 22.79 -18.87
C SER A 32 10.49 21.76 -17.77
N ASP A 33 10.91 22.25 -16.61
CA ASP A 33 10.95 21.41 -15.40
C ASP A 33 9.52 21.19 -14.85
N PRO A 34 9.21 20.02 -14.28
CA PRO A 34 7.92 19.80 -13.63
C PRO A 34 7.67 20.83 -12.53
N VAL A 35 6.45 21.37 -12.50
CA VAL A 35 6.01 22.26 -11.41
C VAL A 35 5.60 21.41 -10.21
N TYR A 36 6.19 21.71 -9.04
CA TYR A 36 5.97 20.95 -7.80
C TYR A 36 5.23 21.71 -6.70
N ARG A 37 5.09 23.03 -6.81
CA ARG A 37 4.35 23.85 -5.84
C ARG A 37 3.09 24.40 -6.46
N ASP A 38 2.03 24.43 -5.67
CA ASP A 38 0.81 25.16 -6.02
C ASP A 38 1.14 26.62 -6.30
N SER A 39 1.08 26.98 -7.57
CA SER A 39 0.98 28.35 -8.01
C SER A 39 -0.31 28.46 -8.82
N PRO A 40 -1.44 28.85 -8.18
CA PRO A 40 -2.73 28.92 -8.86
C PRO A 40 -2.77 29.95 -10.01
N SER A 41 -1.69 30.73 -10.19
CA SER A 41 -1.61 31.85 -11.12
C SER A 41 -0.68 31.62 -12.31
N ILE A 42 0.12 30.54 -12.33
CA ILE A 42 1.13 30.31 -13.39
C ILE A 42 0.92 28.93 -14.00
N PRO A 43 0.61 28.82 -15.31
CA PRO A 43 0.61 27.53 -15.99
C PRO A 43 2.03 26.97 -16.09
N PRO A 44 2.21 25.64 -15.99
CA PRO A 44 1.18 24.60 -15.82
C PRO A 44 0.77 24.38 -14.35
N PRO A 45 -0.36 23.69 -14.10
CA PRO A 45 -0.63 23.15 -12.77
C PRO A 45 0.49 22.16 -12.37
N PRO A 46 0.67 21.90 -11.05
CA PRO A 46 1.66 20.94 -10.61
C PRO A 46 1.47 19.56 -11.24
N ALA A 47 2.58 18.88 -11.56
CA ALA A 47 2.54 17.54 -12.16
C ALA A 47 1.81 16.55 -11.26
N SER A 48 2.01 16.65 -9.94
CA SER A 48 1.27 15.87 -8.94
C SER A 48 -0.24 16.09 -9.01
N SER A 49 -0.70 17.33 -9.23
CA SER A 49 -2.13 17.65 -9.35
C SER A 49 -2.74 17.06 -10.62
N MET A 50 -2.00 17.11 -11.75
CA MET A 50 -2.42 16.47 -13.00
C MET A 50 -2.51 14.94 -12.85
N LEU A 51 -1.49 14.31 -12.26
CA LEU A 51 -1.47 12.88 -12.00
C LEU A 51 -2.60 12.47 -11.06
N THR A 52 -2.77 13.18 -9.95
CA THR A 52 -3.85 12.91 -8.97
C THR A 52 -5.23 12.95 -9.63
N ALA A 53 -5.49 13.96 -10.48
CA ALA A 53 -6.74 14.07 -11.21
C ALA A 53 -6.96 12.90 -12.18
N ALA A 54 -5.95 12.53 -12.97
CA ALA A 54 -6.03 11.44 -13.93
C ALA A 54 -6.19 10.07 -13.25
N ILE A 55 -5.46 9.82 -12.16
CA ILE A 55 -5.56 8.59 -11.35
C ILE A 55 -6.96 8.45 -10.76
N THR A 56 -7.47 9.51 -10.14
CA THR A 56 -8.79 9.51 -9.50
C THR A 56 -9.91 9.17 -10.48
N HIS A 57 -9.74 9.49 -11.78
CA HIS A 57 -10.73 9.23 -12.82
C HIS A 57 -10.37 8.04 -13.73
N GLY A 58 -9.28 7.32 -13.45
CA GLY A 58 -8.93 6.08 -14.14
C GLY A 58 -8.35 6.25 -15.56
N HIS A 59 -7.79 7.41 -15.90
CA HIS A 59 -7.34 7.71 -17.27
C HIS A 59 -5.88 7.32 -17.51
N VAL A 60 -5.65 6.06 -17.89
CA VAL A 60 -4.30 5.48 -18.15
C VAL A 60 -3.53 6.26 -19.22
N ASP A 61 -4.17 6.59 -20.34
CA ASP A 61 -3.53 7.29 -21.46
C ASP A 61 -3.09 8.70 -21.05
N VAL A 62 -3.90 9.36 -20.22
CA VAL A 62 -3.56 10.69 -19.69
C VAL A 62 -2.40 10.61 -18.70
N VAL A 63 -2.37 9.60 -17.83
CA VAL A 63 -1.21 9.37 -16.95
C VAL A 63 0.06 9.19 -17.77
N SER A 64 0.03 8.35 -18.80
CA SER A 64 1.17 8.10 -19.69
C SER A 64 1.64 9.40 -20.35
N LEU A 65 0.70 10.19 -20.88
CA LEU A 65 0.98 11.48 -21.50
C LEU A 65 1.64 12.47 -20.54
N ILE A 66 1.17 12.56 -19.29
CA ILE A 66 1.75 13.45 -18.28
C ILE A 66 3.21 13.05 -18.00
N LEU A 67 3.50 11.75 -17.88
CA LEU A 67 4.84 11.23 -17.63
C LEU A 67 5.79 11.49 -18.81
N GLU A 68 5.29 11.39 -20.04
CA GLU A 68 6.05 11.64 -21.27
C GLU A 68 6.30 13.14 -21.55
N THR A 69 5.53 14.03 -20.91
CA THR A 69 5.59 15.48 -21.14
C THR A 69 6.94 16.09 -20.74
N TYR A 70 7.67 15.47 -19.81
CA TYR A 70 8.90 16.01 -19.24
C TYR A 70 10.12 15.13 -19.58
N PRO A 71 10.54 15.07 -20.85
CA PRO A 71 11.61 14.17 -21.28
C PRO A 71 12.92 14.48 -20.54
N GLY A 72 13.51 13.46 -19.93
CA GLY A 72 14.77 13.59 -19.17
C GLY A 72 14.63 14.27 -17.80
N ARG A 73 13.40 14.50 -17.32
CA ARG A 73 13.12 15.04 -15.98
C ARG A 73 12.17 14.11 -15.23
N LYS A 74 12.66 13.56 -14.12
CA LYS A 74 11.89 12.61 -13.30
C LYS A 74 10.86 13.35 -12.45
N ILE A 75 9.59 13.23 -12.78
CA ILE A 75 8.46 13.55 -11.89
C ILE A 75 8.55 12.70 -10.62
N GLN A 76 8.56 13.35 -9.47
CA GLN A 76 8.44 12.69 -8.17
C GLN A 76 6.98 12.46 -7.81
N PHE A 77 6.62 11.25 -7.37
CA PHE A 77 5.29 10.96 -6.88
C PHE A 77 5.08 11.57 -5.51
N SER A 78 3.97 12.29 -5.34
CA SER A 78 3.60 12.90 -4.07
C SER A 78 2.76 11.94 -3.20
N SER A 79 2.63 12.27 -1.92
CA SER A 79 1.74 11.54 -1.00
C SER A 79 0.29 11.51 -1.50
N GLU A 80 -0.19 12.59 -2.13
CA GLU A 80 -1.53 12.69 -2.72
C GLU A 80 -1.67 11.72 -3.90
N THR A 81 -0.64 11.62 -4.75
CA THR A 81 -0.62 10.72 -5.91
C THR A 81 -0.80 9.27 -5.46
N ILE A 82 -0.04 8.84 -4.45
CA ILE A 82 -0.11 7.48 -3.92
C ILE A 82 -1.42 7.25 -3.13
N THR A 83 -1.90 8.27 -2.42
CA THR A 83 -3.20 8.21 -1.73
C THR A 83 -4.35 7.99 -2.73
N SER A 84 -4.31 8.64 -3.89
CA SER A 84 -5.30 8.41 -4.95
C SER A 84 -5.29 6.97 -5.46
N LEU A 85 -4.13 6.29 -5.53
CA LEU A 85 -4.07 4.87 -5.91
C LEU A 85 -4.74 3.96 -4.86
N LEU A 86 -4.66 4.30 -3.57
CA LEU A 86 -5.38 3.58 -2.52
C LEU A 86 -6.90 3.84 -2.58
N GLN A 87 -7.29 5.07 -2.93
CA GLN A 87 -8.69 5.47 -3.01
C GLN A 87 -9.38 4.96 -4.29
N TYR A 88 -8.67 4.91 -5.40
CA TYR A 88 -9.16 4.49 -6.71
C TYR A 88 -8.17 3.50 -7.34
N PRO A 89 -8.08 2.26 -6.81
CA PRO A 89 -7.14 1.27 -7.31
C PRO A 89 -7.36 0.97 -8.79
N ASN A 90 -6.33 1.20 -9.59
CA ASN A 90 -6.30 0.84 -11.00
C ASN A 90 -4.92 0.25 -11.32
N LEU A 91 -4.88 -1.05 -11.64
CA LEU A 91 -3.63 -1.78 -11.86
C LEU A 91 -2.92 -1.38 -13.16
N ASP A 92 -3.67 -0.96 -14.18
CA ASP A 92 -3.09 -0.51 -15.45
C ASP A 92 -2.34 0.82 -15.23
N ILE A 93 -2.91 1.73 -14.45
CA ILE A 93 -2.24 2.96 -14.03
C ILE A 93 -1.00 2.64 -13.19
N LEU A 94 -1.13 1.74 -12.21
CA LEU A 94 -0.01 1.35 -11.37
C LEU A 94 1.13 0.72 -12.19
N GLN A 95 0.81 -0.07 -13.21
CA GLN A 95 1.77 -0.65 -14.14
C GLN A 95 2.52 0.42 -14.94
N VAL A 96 1.82 1.47 -15.40
CA VAL A 96 2.45 2.63 -16.07
C VAL A 96 3.38 3.37 -15.12
N LEU A 97 2.92 3.67 -13.90
CA LEU A 97 3.73 4.38 -12.89
C LEU A 97 4.98 3.58 -12.49
N TYR A 98 4.85 2.26 -12.33
CA TYR A 98 5.98 1.38 -12.01
C TYR A 98 6.98 1.26 -13.16
N GLY A 99 6.50 1.17 -14.40
CA GLY A 99 7.36 1.18 -15.59
C GLY A 99 8.15 2.49 -15.74
N TYR A 100 7.57 3.59 -15.26
CA TYR A 100 8.22 4.90 -15.23
C TYR A 100 9.20 5.05 -14.05
N ASP A 101 8.79 4.67 -12.84
CA ASP A 101 9.62 4.68 -11.63
C ASP A 101 9.24 3.55 -10.67
N PRO A 102 10.06 2.48 -10.58
CA PRO A 102 9.81 1.36 -9.68
C PRO A 102 9.72 1.76 -8.20
N TYR A 103 10.28 2.92 -7.82
CA TYR A 103 10.18 3.42 -6.44
C TYR A 103 8.74 3.67 -5.97
N VAL A 104 7.76 3.69 -6.88
CA VAL A 104 6.34 3.78 -6.52
C VAL A 104 5.93 2.72 -5.49
N THR A 105 6.44 1.49 -5.57
CA THR A 105 6.06 0.40 -4.66
C THR A 105 6.72 0.48 -3.29
N SER A 106 7.85 1.16 -3.21
CA SER A 106 8.57 1.47 -1.97
C SER A 106 8.28 2.87 -1.47
N PHE A 107 7.18 3.50 -1.89
CA PHE A 107 6.82 4.82 -1.40
C PHE A 107 6.55 4.80 0.11
N GLU A 108 6.99 5.85 0.81
CA GLU A 108 6.87 5.99 2.25
C GLU A 108 6.29 7.37 2.61
N TRP A 109 5.36 7.38 3.56
CA TRP A 109 4.90 8.58 4.25
C TRP A 109 5.74 8.79 5.52
N ASP A 110 6.05 10.07 5.81
CA ASP A 110 6.62 10.64 7.03
C ASP A 110 7.23 9.64 8.04
N SER A 111 8.56 9.72 8.23
CA SER A 111 9.34 8.95 9.21
C SER A 111 9.47 7.43 9.00
N HIS A 112 9.25 6.94 7.77
CA HIS A 112 9.54 5.55 7.37
C HIS A 112 8.71 4.48 8.10
N THR A 113 7.56 4.85 8.66
CA THR A 113 6.67 3.91 9.40
C THR A 113 5.45 3.49 8.61
N ALA A 114 5.04 4.30 7.63
CA ALA A 114 3.93 4.00 6.73
C ALA A 114 4.47 3.91 5.30
N THR A 115 4.41 2.74 4.70
CA THR A 115 4.75 2.49 3.31
C THR A 115 3.48 2.27 2.48
N PHE A 116 3.60 2.26 1.15
CA PHE A 116 2.48 1.99 0.24
C PHE A 116 1.78 0.68 0.60
N VAL A 117 2.55 -0.39 0.83
CA VAL A 117 1.99 -1.68 1.22
C VAL A 117 1.33 -1.62 2.60
N THR A 118 1.92 -0.96 3.61
CA THR A 118 1.27 -0.91 4.94
C THR A 118 -0.03 -0.10 4.91
N LYS A 119 -0.10 0.96 4.10
CA LYS A 119 -1.34 1.72 3.92
C LYS A 119 -2.38 0.97 3.12
N ALA A 120 -1.98 0.17 2.15
CA ALA A 120 -2.87 -0.77 1.46
C ALA A 120 -3.44 -1.82 2.43
N CYS A 121 -2.63 -2.33 3.37
CA CYS A 121 -3.11 -3.26 4.40
C CYS A 121 -4.23 -2.69 5.29
N GLU A 122 -4.25 -1.37 5.51
CA GLU A 122 -5.27 -0.68 6.32
C GLU A 122 -6.62 -0.54 5.58
N GLN A 123 -6.67 -0.78 4.27
CA GLN A 123 -7.89 -0.66 3.47
C GLN A 123 -8.76 -1.92 3.54
N SER A 124 -10.07 -1.79 3.29
CA SER A 124 -10.97 -2.94 3.21
C SER A 124 -10.47 -3.98 2.17
N PRO A 125 -10.41 -5.28 2.53
CA PRO A 125 -9.93 -6.33 1.64
C PRO A 125 -10.70 -6.43 0.32
N GLU A 126 -12.02 -6.16 0.34
CA GLU A 126 -12.89 -6.23 -0.85
C GLU A 126 -12.42 -5.29 -1.96
N LYS A 127 -11.86 -4.13 -1.58
CA LYS A 127 -11.40 -3.10 -2.50
C LYS A 127 -9.92 -3.26 -2.84
N ILE A 128 -9.08 -3.53 -1.85
CA ILE A 128 -7.63 -3.36 -1.99
C ILE A 128 -6.89 -4.63 -2.40
N THR A 129 -7.50 -5.82 -2.25
CA THR A 129 -6.79 -7.11 -2.46
C THR A 129 -6.04 -7.19 -3.80
N PRO A 130 -6.60 -6.79 -4.97
CA PRO A 130 -5.87 -6.86 -6.23
C PRO A 130 -4.61 -5.98 -6.24
N LEU A 131 -4.72 -4.74 -5.75
CA LEU A 131 -3.58 -3.82 -5.62
C LEU A 131 -2.55 -4.35 -4.64
N LEU A 132 -3.00 -4.86 -3.49
CA LEU A 132 -2.11 -5.38 -2.45
C LEU A 132 -1.34 -6.61 -2.94
N MET A 133 -1.99 -7.53 -3.66
CA MET A 133 -1.34 -8.67 -4.29
C MET A 133 -0.32 -8.22 -5.35
N TRP A 134 -0.70 -7.23 -6.17
CA TRP A 134 0.22 -6.66 -7.16
C TRP A 134 1.46 -6.06 -6.49
N LEU A 135 1.30 -5.29 -5.39
CA LEU A 135 2.43 -4.73 -4.63
C LEU A 135 3.35 -5.83 -4.06
N ILE A 136 2.79 -6.90 -3.52
CA ILE A 136 3.57 -8.05 -2.99
C ILE A 136 4.41 -8.69 -4.11
N GLU A 137 3.86 -8.78 -5.32
CA GLU A 137 4.57 -9.35 -6.46
C GLU A 137 5.68 -8.41 -6.98
N HIS A 138 5.47 -7.09 -6.92
CA HIS A 138 6.32 -6.05 -7.52
C HIS A 138 7.19 -5.28 -6.47
N ASP A 139 7.95 -6.04 -5.70
CA ASP A 139 9.06 -5.56 -4.86
C ASP A 139 8.71 -4.51 -3.80
N ALA A 140 7.45 -4.43 -3.38
CA ALA A 140 7.13 -3.69 -2.15
C ALA A 140 7.88 -4.29 -0.96
N ASP A 141 8.38 -3.42 -0.07
CA ASP A 141 9.07 -3.85 1.14
C ASP A 141 8.10 -4.51 2.13
N MET A 142 8.31 -5.80 2.36
CA MET A 142 7.47 -6.60 3.26
C MET A 142 7.84 -6.46 4.74
N GLU A 143 8.94 -5.80 5.08
CA GLU A 143 9.21 -5.45 6.46
C GLU A 143 8.40 -4.18 6.82
N GLY A 144 8.33 -3.18 5.94
CA GLY A 144 7.53 -1.98 6.16
C GLY A 144 8.36 -0.85 6.77
N GLY A 145 9.57 -0.66 6.23
CA GLY A 145 10.50 0.37 6.67
C GLY A 145 11.27 0.00 7.93
N HIS A 146 11.51 0.97 8.81
CA HIS A 146 12.37 0.80 9.99
C HIS A 146 11.78 -0.08 11.10
N PHE A 147 10.46 -0.33 11.07
CA PHE A 147 9.79 -1.18 12.05
C PHE A 147 8.97 -2.25 11.35
N PRO A 148 9.33 -3.54 11.49
CA PRO A 148 8.70 -4.60 10.72
C PRO A 148 7.23 -4.80 11.12
N GLN A 149 6.31 -4.11 10.45
CA GLN A 149 4.90 -4.01 10.82
C GLN A 149 3.95 -4.42 9.69
N THR A 150 4.42 -4.66 8.46
CA THR A 150 3.52 -4.93 7.32
C THR A 150 2.58 -6.11 7.58
N LEU A 151 3.10 -7.22 8.11
CA LEU A 151 2.27 -8.38 8.46
C LEU A 151 1.28 -8.06 9.59
N CYS A 152 1.69 -7.25 10.57
CA CYS A 152 0.80 -6.81 11.65
C CYS A 152 -0.35 -5.97 11.09
N ARG A 153 -0.05 -4.97 10.26
CA ARG A 153 -1.06 -4.11 9.62
C ARG A 153 -2.03 -4.90 8.75
N ALA A 154 -1.55 -5.93 8.05
CA ALA A 154 -2.41 -6.80 7.26
C ALA A 154 -3.39 -7.59 8.14
N ILE A 155 -2.94 -8.04 9.32
CA ILE A 155 -3.79 -8.74 10.29
C ILE A 155 -4.82 -7.79 10.90
N GLU A 156 -4.37 -6.63 11.39
CA GLU A 156 -5.24 -5.59 11.99
C GLU A 156 -6.27 -5.07 10.97
N GLY A 157 -5.86 -4.86 9.72
CA GLY A 157 -6.73 -4.43 8.63
C GLY A 157 -7.66 -5.52 8.07
N GLY A 158 -7.67 -6.71 8.67
CA GLY A 158 -8.58 -7.77 8.27
C GLY A 158 -8.28 -8.41 6.92
N GLN A 159 -7.05 -8.29 6.40
CA GLN A 159 -6.69 -8.84 5.09
C GLN A 159 -6.89 -10.35 5.03
N THR A 160 -7.19 -10.86 3.83
CA THR A 160 -7.50 -12.28 3.62
C THR A 160 -6.31 -13.17 3.97
N LEU A 161 -6.57 -14.42 4.38
CA LEU A 161 -5.50 -15.40 4.61
C LEU A 161 -4.61 -15.60 3.37
N GLY A 162 -5.16 -15.43 2.16
CA GLY A 162 -4.41 -15.47 0.91
C GLY A 162 -3.32 -14.39 0.83
N VAL A 163 -3.68 -13.15 1.17
CA VAL A 163 -2.74 -12.02 1.25
C VAL A 163 -1.67 -12.27 2.31
N ILE A 164 -2.07 -12.70 3.51
CA ILE A 164 -1.14 -13.03 4.60
C ILE A 164 -0.12 -14.10 4.18
N LYS A 165 -0.59 -15.17 3.51
CA LYS A 165 0.27 -16.22 2.96
C LYS A 165 1.23 -15.68 1.89
N ALA A 166 0.76 -14.79 1.02
CA ALA A 166 1.58 -14.18 -0.02
C ALA A 166 2.69 -13.30 0.58
N MET A 167 2.36 -12.45 1.56
CA MET A 167 3.34 -11.63 2.28
C MET A 167 4.42 -12.47 2.95
N VAL A 168 4.04 -13.51 3.70
CA VAL A 168 5.01 -14.41 4.35
C VAL A 168 5.85 -15.17 3.32
N LYS A 169 5.29 -15.53 2.17
CA LYS A 169 6.05 -16.15 1.06
C LYS A 169 7.08 -15.18 0.45
N LYS A 170 6.74 -13.89 0.32
CA LYS A 170 7.63 -12.83 -0.21
C LYS A 170 8.70 -12.40 0.81
N GLY A 171 8.55 -12.77 2.08
CA GLY A 171 9.59 -12.60 3.09
C GLY A 171 9.15 -11.85 4.35
N ALA A 172 7.87 -11.46 4.47
CA ALA A 172 7.38 -10.78 5.65
C ALA A 172 7.67 -11.58 6.93
N ARG A 173 8.34 -10.95 7.90
CA ARG A 173 8.73 -11.59 9.15
C ARG A 173 7.52 -12.07 9.96
N VAL A 174 7.47 -13.39 10.19
CA VAL A 174 6.59 -14.01 11.18
C VAL A 174 7.19 -13.81 12.58
N SER A 175 6.43 -13.18 13.47
CA SER A 175 6.89 -12.81 14.82
C SER A 175 5.81 -13.02 15.88
N THR A 176 6.23 -13.02 17.15
CA THR A 176 5.32 -13.00 18.29
C THR A 176 4.38 -11.80 18.27
N LEU A 177 4.80 -10.66 17.71
CA LEU A 177 3.93 -9.49 17.53
C LEU A 177 2.82 -9.78 16.52
N ALA A 178 3.12 -10.43 15.39
CA ALA A 178 2.10 -10.84 14.43
C ALA A 178 1.11 -11.84 15.05
N MET A 179 1.60 -12.78 15.89
CA MET A 179 0.72 -13.69 16.64
C MET A 179 -0.19 -12.94 17.61
N ARG A 180 0.36 -11.98 18.37
CA ARG A 180 -0.42 -11.13 19.27
C ARG A 180 -1.55 -10.44 18.53
N GLN A 181 -1.26 -9.85 17.36
CA GLN A 181 -2.29 -9.20 16.56
C GLN A 181 -3.33 -10.19 16.06
N ALA A 182 -2.93 -11.39 15.62
CA ALA A 182 -3.89 -12.40 15.20
C ALA A 182 -4.82 -12.83 16.35
N VAL A 183 -4.31 -12.89 17.58
CA VAL A 183 -5.09 -13.16 18.79
C VAL A 183 -6.04 -12.01 19.13
N VAL A 184 -5.53 -10.77 19.21
CA VAL A 184 -6.35 -9.59 19.56
C VAL A 184 -7.49 -9.37 18.58
N PHE A 185 -7.26 -9.63 17.29
CA PHE A 185 -8.27 -9.50 16.24
C PHE A 185 -9.02 -10.81 15.97
N GLU A 186 -8.86 -11.82 16.83
CA GLU A 186 -9.58 -13.11 16.79
C GLU A 186 -9.49 -13.85 15.44
N ARG A 187 -8.36 -13.68 14.74
CA ARG A 187 -8.07 -14.25 13.42
C ARG A 187 -7.57 -15.70 13.55
N ILE A 188 -8.46 -16.62 13.88
CA ILE A 188 -8.17 -18.07 14.02
C ILE A 188 -7.45 -18.64 12.80
N ASP A 189 -7.88 -18.25 11.60
CA ASP A 189 -7.30 -18.65 10.33
C ASP A 189 -5.81 -18.29 10.24
N VAL A 190 -5.45 -17.09 10.71
CA VAL A 190 -4.08 -16.60 10.77
C VAL A 190 -3.32 -17.25 11.91
N ILE A 191 -3.89 -17.38 13.11
CA ILE A 191 -3.26 -18.04 14.26
C ILE A 191 -2.79 -19.44 13.86
N ASN A 192 -3.68 -20.26 13.30
CA ASN A 192 -3.37 -21.61 12.83
C ASN A 192 -2.28 -21.61 11.76
N PHE A 193 -2.31 -20.66 10.83
CA PHE A 193 -1.27 -20.52 9.81
C PHE A 193 0.10 -20.18 10.41
N LEU A 194 0.18 -19.25 11.36
CA LEU A 194 1.44 -18.87 12.01
C LEU A 194 2.03 -20.02 12.84
N ILE A 195 1.18 -20.78 13.54
CA ILE A 195 1.59 -22.00 14.26
C ILE A 195 2.16 -23.03 13.29
N ALA A 196 1.45 -23.29 12.18
CA ALA A 196 1.89 -24.25 11.16
C ALA A 196 3.20 -23.85 10.47
N ARG A 197 3.55 -22.55 10.45
CA ARG A 197 4.86 -22.05 10.00
C ARG A 197 5.98 -22.20 11.03
N GLY A 198 5.71 -22.85 12.16
CA GLY A 198 6.69 -23.14 13.19
C GLY A 198 7.01 -21.94 14.06
N LEU A 199 6.12 -20.95 14.17
CA LEU A 199 6.27 -19.87 15.14
C LEU A 199 6.35 -20.48 16.54
N LYS A 200 7.51 -20.30 17.17
CA LYS A 200 7.86 -20.91 18.44
C LYS A 200 7.35 -20.02 19.57
N ALA A 201 6.50 -20.59 20.41
CA ALA A 201 6.17 -20.10 21.74
C ALA A 201 7.45 -19.80 22.56
N ASP A 202 7.53 -18.66 23.22
CA ASP A 202 8.64 -18.30 24.10
C ASP A 202 8.09 -17.98 25.50
N GLY A 203 8.78 -18.43 26.56
CA GLY A 203 8.15 -18.55 27.88
C GLY A 203 7.56 -17.25 28.44
N ASP A 204 8.23 -16.12 28.21
CA ASP A 204 7.75 -14.82 28.68
C ASP A 204 6.62 -14.27 27.81
N SER A 205 6.67 -14.46 26.50
CA SER A 205 5.59 -14.03 25.61
C SER A 205 4.36 -14.94 25.68
N ASP A 206 4.52 -16.23 26.00
CA ASP A 206 3.40 -17.19 26.04
C ASP A 206 2.36 -16.80 27.09
N ALA A 207 2.82 -16.44 28.30
CA ALA A 207 1.93 -15.97 29.37
C ALA A 207 1.18 -14.71 28.94
N TYR A 208 1.88 -13.79 28.27
CA TYR A 208 1.29 -12.57 27.75
C TYR A 208 0.26 -12.84 26.63
N ILE A 209 0.56 -13.70 25.65
CA ILE A 209 -0.36 -14.05 24.56
C ILE A 209 -1.59 -14.81 25.10
N ARG A 210 -1.43 -15.66 26.12
CA ARG A 210 -2.57 -16.31 26.81
C ARG A 210 -3.48 -15.28 27.49
N ASP A 211 -2.92 -14.27 28.15
CA ASP A 211 -3.68 -13.18 28.77
C ASP A 211 -4.48 -12.39 27.71
N GLU A 212 -3.84 -12.04 26.58
CA GLU A 212 -4.52 -11.40 25.46
C GLU A 212 -5.64 -12.29 24.88
N ALA A 213 -5.41 -13.60 24.71
CA ALA A 213 -6.44 -14.53 24.26
C ALA A 213 -7.64 -14.56 25.21
N ASN A 214 -7.41 -14.58 26.53
CA ASN A 214 -8.49 -14.56 27.52
C ASN A 214 -9.32 -13.26 27.46
N LYS A 215 -8.71 -12.12 27.12
CA LYS A 215 -9.42 -10.84 26.96
C LYS A 215 -10.43 -10.85 25.81
N THR A 216 -10.16 -11.63 24.75
CA THR A 216 -11.10 -11.78 23.61
C THR A 216 -12.42 -12.45 24.02
N ARG A 217 -12.39 -13.30 25.05
CA ARG A 217 -13.50 -14.20 25.44
C ARG A 217 -13.94 -15.16 24.33
N ASN A 218 -13.17 -15.26 23.25
CA ASN A 218 -13.41 -16.20 22.17
C ASN A 218 -12.81 -17.55 22.54
N ARG A 219 -13.69 -18.52 22.78
CA ARG A 219 -13.29 -19.86 23.25
C ARG A 219 -12.33 -20.55 22.28
N GLU A 220 -12.56 -20.43 20.97
CA GLU A 220 -11.70 -21.07 19.97
C GLU A 220 -10.29 -20.46 19.97
N VAL A 221 -10.18 -19.14 20.13
CA VAL A 221 -8.89 -18.44 20.22
C VAL A 221 -8.15 -18.88 21.48
N ILE A 222 -8.85 -18.90 22.60
CA ILE A 222 -8.29 -19.30 23.90
C ILE A 222 -7.77 -20.74 23.85
N GLU A 223 -8.58 -21.68 23.37
CA GLU A 223 -8.21 -23.09 23.28
C GLU A 223 -7.00 -23.29 22.35
N THR A 224 -7.02 -22.67 21.16
CA THR A 224 -5.92 -22.75 20.17
C THR A 224 -4.60 -22.21 20.74
N VAL A 225 -4.63 -21.05 21.39
CA VAL A 225 -3.43 -20.44 22.01
C VAL A 225 -2.93 -21.28 23.19
N GLN A 226 -3.83 -21.81 24.02
CA GLN A 226 -3.48 -22.68 25.13
C GLN A 226 -2.81 -23.96 24.66
N GLU A 227 -3.33 -24.60 23.61
CA GLU A 227 -2.73 -25.79 23.02
C GLU A 227 -1.33 -25.47 22.49
N TRP A 228 -1.20 -24.48 21.61
CA TRP A 228 0.07 -24.08 21.00
C TRP A 228 1.18 -23.79 22.02
N THR A 229 0.88 -23.03 23.06
CA THR A 229 1.84 -22.68 24.11
C THR A 229 2.09 -23.82 25.11
N SER A 230 1.27 -24.86 25.11
CA SER A 230 1.45 -26.04 25.98
C SER A 230 2.18 -27.19 25.28
N SER A 231 2.08 -27.29 23.94
CA SER A 231 2.72 -28.36 23.15
C SER A 231 4.24 -28.45 23.30
N LYS A 232 4.91 -27.41 23.81
CA LYS A 232 6.36 -27.45 24.13
C LYS A 232 6.71 -28.12 25.46
N ARG A 233 5.74 -28.41 26.34
CA ARG A 233 6.00 -29.06 27.63
C ARG A 233 6.01 -30.59 27.56
N CYS A 234 5.75 -31.21 26.41
CA CYS A 234 5.66 -32.67 26.26
C CYS A 234 6.88 -33.34 25.59
N VAL A 235 8.01 -32.65 25.40
CA VAL A 235 9.25 -33.29 24.91
C VAL A 235 10.31 -33.31 26.02
N VAL A 236 10.00 -33.96 27.14
CA VAL A 236 11.03 -34.50 28.06
C VAL A 236 10.52 -35.79 28.68
N SER A 237 10.99 -36.92 28.16
CA SER A 237 11.32 -38.14 28.91
C SER A 237 12.18 -39.03 28.04
#